data_AF-A0A9D7KFW8-F1
#
_entry.id   AF-A0A9D7KFW8-F1
#
_cell.length_a   1.000
_cell.length_b   1.000
_cell.length_c   1.000
_cell.angle_alpha   90.00
_cell.angle_beta   90.00
_cell.angle_gamma   90.00
#
_symmetry.space_group_name_H-M   'P 1'
#
loop_
_entity.id
_entity.type
_entity.pdbx_description
1 polymer ?
#
loop_
_entity_poly.entity_id
_entity_poly.type
_entity_poly.pdbx_seq_one_letter_code
_entity_poly.pdbx_strand_id
1 'polypeptide(L)' 'MAQLLSAACAAWQCPMEFIVAQVTQCGVRNAYEHPAQLGSDRWAALIVAWQQERASCLVVNCGTATTVDALSAKGEFWAG' A
#
# COMPACT_ATOMS: atom_id res chain seq x y z
N MET A 1 -5.08 -10.66 -16.55
CA MET A 1 -4.22 -9.45 -16.52
C MET A 1 -2.80 -9.76 -16.05
N ALA A 2 -2.62 -10.30 -14.83
CA ALA A 2 -1.28 -10.60 -14.29
C ALA A 2 -0.38 -11.43 -15.23
N GLN A 3 -0.92 -12.52 -15.82
CA GLN A 3 -0.19 -13.35 -16.80
C GLN A 3 0.24 -12.59 -18.06
N LEU A 4 -0.58 -11.64 -18.55
CA LEU A 4 -0.24 -10.83 -19.73
C LEU A 4 0.89 -9.85 -19.41
N LEU A 5 0.86 -9.24 -18.22
CA LEU A 5 1.93 -8.37 -17.74
C LEU A 5 3.23 -9.17 -17.54
N SER A 6 3.16 -10.36 -16.94
CA SER A 6 4.32 -11.26 -16.83
C SER A 6 4.93 -11.60 -18.19
N ALA A 7 4.09 -11.94 -19.17
CA ALA A 7 4.54 -12.27 -20.51
C ALA A 7 5.18 -11.06 -21.22
N ALA A 8 4.57 -9.87 -21.12
CA ALA A 8 5.10 -8.64 -21.69
C ALA A 8 6.46 -8.24 -21.07
N CYS A 9 6.63 -8.49 -19.78
CA CYS A 9 7.86 -8.19 -19.05
C CYS A 9 8.93 -9.29 -19.15
N ALA A 10 8.65 -10.44 -19.80
CA ALA A 10 9.57 -11.59 -19.82
C ALA A 10 10.95 -11.28 -20.43
N ALA A 11 11.02 -10.34 -21.37
CA ALA A 11 12.27 -9.93 -22.02
C ALA A 11 13.24 -9.16 -21.10
N TRP A 12 12.76 -8.65 -19.96
CA TRP A 12 13.49 -7.68 -19.14
C TRP A 12 14.47 -8.32 -18.15
N GLN A 13 14.51 -9.66 -18.08
CA GLN A 13 15.40 -10.43 -17.18
C GLN A 13 15.38 -9.96 -15.72
N CYS A 14 14.28 -9.35 -15.29
CA CYS A 14 14.09 -8.79 -13.96
C CYS A 14 12.86 -9.47 -13.31
N PRO A 15 12.95 -9.89 -12.04
CA PRO A 15 11.79 -10.40 -11.31
C PRO A 15 10.69 -9.35 -11.27
N MET A 16 9.50 -9.71 -11.73
CA MET A 16 8.32 -8.87 -11.61
C MET A 16 7.54 -9.27 -10.36
N GLU A 17 7.29 -8.31 -9.48
CA GLU A 17 6.48 -8.51 -8.28
C GLU A 17 5.21 -7.68 -8.34
N PHE A 18 4.08 -8.31 -7.99
CA PHE A 18 2.82 -7.59 -7.79
C PHE A 18 2.72 -7.19 -6.33
N ILE A 19 2.66 -5.87 -6.10
CA ILE A 19 2.44 -5.34 -4.76
C ILE A 19 0.96 -5.53 -4.41
N VAL A 20 0.73 -6.21 -3.29
CA VAL A 20 -0.59 -6.40 -2.69
C VAL A 20 -0.50 -5.97 -1.23
N ALA A 21 -1.53 -5.31 -0.72
CA ALA A 21 -1.58 -4.91 0.68
C ALA A 21 -1.52 -6.14 1.60
N GLN A 22 -0.67 -6.05 2.62
CA GLN A 22 -0.40 -7.15 3.56
C GLN A 22 -0.88 -6.78 4.97
N VAL A 23 -0.94 -7.78 5.87
CA VAL A 23 -1.26 -7.54 7.29
C VAL A 23 -0.24 -6.59 7.92
N THR A 24 1.04 -6.82 7.65
CA THR A 24 2.14 -5.99 8.12
C THR A 24 3.23 -5.89 7.05
N GLN A 25 3.80 -4.70 6.87
CA GLN A 25 4.97 -4.50 6.00
C GLN A 25 5.67 -3.19 6.38
N CYS A 26 7.00 -3.17 6.37
CA CYS A 26 7.80 -1.96 6.56
C CYS A 26 7.46 -1.12 7.82
N GLY A 27 6.98 -1.78 8.89
CA GLY A 27 6.58 -1.13 10.14
C GLY A 27 5.14 -0.60 10.17
N VAL A 28 4.36 -0.82 9.11
CA VAL A 28 2.92 -0.51 9.05
C VAL A 28 2.10 -1.77 9.27
N ARG A 29 1.01 -1.68 10.05
CA ARG A 29 0.00 -2.73 10.22
C ARG A 29 -1.33 -2.30 9.60
N ASN A 30 -1.91 -3.15 8.76
CA ASN A 30 -3.23 -2.98 8.16
C ASN A 30 -4.31 -3.56 9.08
N ALA A 31 -5.30 -2.76 9.46
CA ALA A 31 -6.40 -3.20 10.34
C ALA A 31 -7.60 -3.82 9.60
N TYR A 32 -7.58 -3.90 8.26
CA TYR A 32 -8.64 -4.57 7.52
C TYR A 32 -8.66 -6.07 7.84
N GLU A 33 -9.87 -6.63 7.92
CA GLU A 33 -10.07 -8.08 8.06
C GLU A 33 -9.48 -8.86 6.86
N HIS A 34 -9.61 -8.29 5.66
CA HIS A 34 -9.01 -8.79 4.44
C HIS A 34 -8.03 -7.76 3.86
N PRO A 35 -6.75 -7.75 4.30
CA PRO A 35 -5.79 -6.70 3.94
C PRO A 35 -5.64 -6.46 2.43
N ALA A 36 -5.72 -7.52 1.63
CA ALA A 36 -5.60 -7.47 0.17
C ALA A 36 -6.72 -6.69 -0.54
N GLN A 37 -7.80 -6.32 0.17
CA GLN A 37 -8.85 -5.44 -0.36
C GLN A 37 -8.41 -3.96 -0.41
N LEU A 38 -7.41 -3.57 0.38
CA LEU A 38 -6.83 -2.23 0.29
C LEU A 38 -6.05 -2.09 -1.02
N GLY A 39 -6.28 -0.99 -1.73
CA GLY A 39 -5.54 -0.66 -2.95
C GLY A 39 -4.04 -0.64 -2.72
N SER A 40 -3.26 -1.19 -3.65
CA SER A 40 -1.80 -1.28 -3.54
C SER A 40 -1.12 0.09 -3.54
N ASP A 41 -1.75 1.09 -4.18
CA ASP A 41 -1.35 2.50 -4.17
C ASP A 41 -1.51 3.12 -2.77
N ARG A 42 -2.69 2.94 -2.15
CA ARG A 42 -2.95 3.38 -0.76
C ARG A 42 -2.00 2.71 0.22
N TRP A 43 -1.75 1.42 0.05
CA TRP A 43 -0.80 0.67 0.89
C TRP A 43 0.62 1.22 0.80
N ALA A 44 1.12 1.46 -0.41
CA ALA A 44 2.44 2.06 -0.62
C ALA A 44 2.53 3.47 -0.03
N ALA A 45 1.46 4.29 -0.16
CA ALA A 45 1.40 5.62 0.42
C ALA A 45 1.47 5.60 1.96
N LEU A 46 0.74 4.67 2.61
CA LEU A 46 0.82 4.47 4.06
C LEU A 46 2.22 4.08 4.52
N ILE A 47 2.89 3.18 3.79
CA ILE A 47 4.27 2.78 4.09
C ILE A 47 5.22 3.98 4.00
N VAL A 48 5.11 4.80 2.95
CA VAL A 48 6.02 5.95 2.79
C VAL A 48 5.74 7.04 3.83
N ALA A 49 4.47 7.28 4.16
CA ALA A 49 4.08 8.23 5.20
C ALA A 49 4.62 7.80 6.56
N TRP A 50 4.55 6.51 6.91
CA TRP A 50 5.12 6.01 8.14
C TRP A 50 6.64 6.18 8.21
N GLN A 51 7.33 5.92 7.09
CA GLN A 51 8.80 6.07 7.03
C GLN A 51 9.25 7.52 7.20
N GLN A 52 8.49 8.47 6.66
CA GLN A 52 8.82 9.91 6.74
C GLN A 52 8.43 10.52 8.09
N GLU A 53 7.21 10.27 8.55
CA GLU A 53 6.65 11.03 9.68
C GLU A 53 6.90 10.38 11.04
N ARG A 54 6.87 9.03 11.10
CA ARG A 54 6.94 8.27 12.37
C ARG A 54 6.00 8.80 13.46
N ALA A 55 4.86 9.35 13.06
CA ALA A 55 3.86 9.98 13.90
C ALA A 55 2.46 9.74 13.34
N SER A 56 1.42 10.07 14.12
CA SER A 56 0.04 10.01 13.63
C SER A 56 -0.16 11.00 12.49
N CYS A 57 -0.76 10.57 11.38
CA CYS A 57 -1.05 11.43 10.23
C CYS A 57 -2.27 10.95 9.45
N LEU A 58 -2.77 11.84 8.58
CA LEU A 58 -3.71 11.50 7.54
C LEU A 58 -2.96 11.46 6.21
N VAL A 59 -3.14 10.38 5.45
CA VAL A 59 -2.60 10.25 4.10
C VAL A 59 -3.74 10.52 3.12
N VAL A 60 -3.66 11.65 2.41
CA VAL A 60 -4.69 12.07 1.45
C VAL A 60 -4.16 11.84 0.05
N ASN A 61 -4.80 10.94 -0.71
CA ASN A 61 -4.41 10.64 -2.08
C ASN A 61 -5.47 11.19 -3.05
N CYS A 62 -5.10 12.15 -3.89
CA CYS A 62 -6.00 12.84 -4.82
C CYS A 62 -5.85 12.28 -6.25
N GLY A 63 -6.30 11.04 -6.45
CA GLY A 63 -6.35 10.40 -7.77
C GLY A 63 -7.73 10.47 -8.41
N THR A 64 -8.07 9.48 -9.24
CA THR A 64 -9.43 9.31 -9.81
C THR A 64 -10.49 9.28 -8.71
N ALA A 65 -10.19 8.58 -7.60
CA ALA A 65 -10.90 8.74 -6.34
C ALA A 65 -9.99 9.48 -5.37
N THR A 66 -10.57 10.37 -4.57
CA THR A 66 -9.88 10.93 -3.42
C THR A 66 -10.05 9.98 -2.23
N THR A 67 -8.94 9.60 -1.59
CA THR A 67 -8.96 8.75 -0.38
C THR A 67 -8.29 9.48 0.78
N VAL A 68 -8.72 9.17 2.00
CA VAL A 68 -8.19 9.76 3.23
C VAL A 68 -7.96 8.63 4.23
N ASP A 69 -6.71 8.24 4.39
CA ASP A 69 -6.30 7.10 5.22
C ASP A 69 -5.74 7.56 6.58
N ALA A 70 -6.24 6.99 7.67
CA ALA A 70 -5.75 7.29 9.02
C ALA A 70 -4.62 6.36 9.45
N LEU A 71 -3.46 6.93 9.78
CA LEU A 71 -2.29 6.21 10.29
C LEU A 71 -1.96 6.67 11.73
N SER A 72 -1.85 5.73 12.66
CA SER A 72 -1.54 6.03 14.06
C SER A 72 -0.04 6.23 14.32
N ALA A 73 0.30 6.86 15.45
CA ALA A 73 1.68 6.97 15.95
C ALA A 73 2.38 5.63 16.27
N LYS A 74 1.70 4.49 16.09
CA LYS A 74 2.28 3.15 16.21
C LYS A 74 2.45 2.46 14.85
N GLY A 75 2.19 3.17 13.75
CA GLY A 75 2.23 2.61 12.40
C GLY A 75 0.99 1.76 12.08
N GLU A 76 -0.15 2.01 12.72
CA GLU A 76 -1.37 1.25 12.47
C GLU A 76 -2.27 2.03 11.51
N PHE A 77 -2.53 1.47 10.33
CA PHE A 77 -3.58 1.94 9.44
C PHE A 77 -4.93 1.43 9.96
N TRP A 78 -5.84 2.35 10.28
CA TRP A 78 -7.15 1.99 10.85
C TRP A 78 -8.23 1.85 9.77
N ALA A 79 -8.46 2.89 8.97
CA ALA A 79 -9.46 2.92 7.90
C ALA A 79 -9.29 4.16 7.00
N GLY A 80 -9.98 4.17 5.85
CA GLY A 80 -10.04 5.30 4.91
C GLY A 80 -10.80 4.99 3.62
#